data_AF-X1B636-F1
#
_entry.id   AF-X1B636-F1
#
_cell.length_a   1.000
_cell.length_b   1.000
_cell.length_c   1.000
_cell.angle_alpha   90.00
_cell.angle_beta   90.00
_cell.angle_gamma   90.00
#
_symmetry.space_group_name_H-M   'P 1'
#
loop_
_entity.id
_entity.type
_entity.pdbx_description
1 polymer ?
#
loop_
_entity_poly.entity_id
_entity_poly.type
_entity_poly.pdbx_seq_one_letter_code
_entity_poly.pdbx_strand_id
1 'polypeptide(L)'
;DVSKKITPCELIYGDTDSTFIKILDESIFNETYAETSLEKKERLISKLMRTVNSIIKELNSKLPNPLELKFEDIAYRVIFKPDRKKAYSYVSLLTNDFKVKGFEAVRSDWSPLARIAQRKVLDILLRHPKNSRDGETEFQTARQFLKALGVKVLQMSTEELLPKVVILSPIRRPPKD
;
A
#
# COMPACT_ATOMS: atom_id res chain seq x y z
N ASP A 1 18.28 -11.60 15.20
CA ASP A 1 18.31 -11.28 16.65
C ASP A 1 17.05 -10.67 17.21
N VAL A 2 16.53 -9.57 16.64
CA VAL A 2 15.26 -8.95 17.08
C VAL A 2 14.11 -9.97 17.11
N SER A 3 13.98 -10.74 16.03
CA SER A 3 12.99 -11.82 15.85
C SER A 3 13.02 -12.88 16.97
N LYS A 4 14.20 -13.14 17.54
CA LYS A 4 14.40 -14.13 18.63
C LYS A 4 14.15 -13.55 20.03
N LYS A 5 14.25 -12.22 20.20
CA LYS A 5 14.18 -11.55 21.51
C LYS A 5 12.82 -10.91 21.80
N ILE A 6 12.10 -10.44 20.79
CA ILE A 6 10.89 -9.63 20.96
C ILE A 6 9.66 -10.35 20.42
N THR A 7 9.61 -10.50 19.10
CA THR A 7 8.53 -11.22 18.41
C THR A 7 9.06 -11.72 17.07
N PRO A 8 8.65 -12.90 16.59
CA PRO A 8 9.06 -13.38 15.28
C PRO A 8 8.69 -12.37 14.18
N CYS A 9 9.71 -11.87 13.49
CA CYS A 9 9.56 -10.88 12.42
C CYS A 9 10.60 -11.07 11.30
N GLU A 10 10.27 -10.61 10.10
CA GLU A 10 11.12 -10.68 8.91
C GLU A 10 11.15 -9.36 8.14
N LEU A 11 12.26 -9.10 7.47
CA LEU A 11 12.40 -7.97 6.55
C LEU A 11 11.82 -8.35 5.18
N ILE A 12 10.74 -7.69 4.75
CA ILE A 12 10.05 -8.04 3.49
C ILE A 12 10.32 -7.04 2.36
N TYR A 13 10.80 -5.84 2.69
CA TYR A 13 11.16 -4.83 1.70
C TYR A 13 12.15 -3.83 2.31
N GLY A 14 13.12 -3.40 1.52
CA GLY A 14 14.04 -2.33 1.86
C GLY A 14 14.33 -1.44 0.65
N ASP A 15 14.38 -0.15 0.89
CA ASP A 15 14.83 0.88 -0.04
C ASP A 15 15.87 1.78 0.65
N THR A 16 16.36 2.82 -0.04
CA THR A 16 17.47 3.68 0.41
C THR A 16 17.43 4.04 1.91
N ASP A 17 16.28 4.45 2.42
CA ASP A 17 16.10 4.96 3.78
C ASP A 17 14.84 4.39 4.49
N SER A 18 14.14 3.45 3.87
CA SER A 18 12.88 2.92 4.40
C SER A 18 12.80 1.40 4.27
N THR A 19 12.08 0.78 5.21
CA THR A 19 12.01 -0.67 5.34
C THR A 19 10.62 -1.10 5.80
N PHE A 20 10.15 -2.24 5.29
CA PHE A 20 8.95 -2.91 5.82
C PHE A 20 9.37 -4.17 6.55
N ILE A 21 8.92 -4.27 7.80
CA ILE A 21 9.14 -5.44 8.66
C ILE A 21 7.80 -6.11 8.87
N LYS A 22 7.70 -7.40 8.53
CA LYS A 22 6.53 -8.23 8.80
C LYS A 22 6.67 -8.88 10.15
N ILE A 23 5.68 -8.67 11.02
CA ILE A 23 5.50 -9.49 12.23
C ILE A 23 4.75 -10.75 11.79
N LEU A 24 5.28 -11.94 12.13
CA LEU A 24 4.77 -13.22 11.62
C LEU A 24 3.43 -13.61 12.26
N ASP A 25 3.15 -13.16 13.48
CA ASP A 25 1.84 -13.29 14.10
C ASP A 25 0.87 -12.24 13.53
N GLU A 26 0.02 -12.67 12.59
CA GLU A 26 -0.97 -11.83 11.91
C GLU A 26 -2.27 -11.65 12.72
N SER A 27 -2.45 -12.32 13.86
CA SER A 27 -3.73 -12.36 14.59
C SER A 27 -4.21 -10.96 15.00
N ILE A 28 -3.32 -10.20 15.65
CA ILE A 28 -3.60 -8.84 16.12
C ILE A 28 -3.90 -7.88 14.97
N PHE A 29 -3.29 -8.06 13.80
CA PHE A 29 -3.52 -7.21 12.63
C PHE A 29 -4.92 -7.43 12.05
N ASN A 30 -5.32 -8.71 11.94
CA ASN A 30 -6.66 -9.06 11.46
C ASN A 30 -7.75 -8.60 12.44
N GLU A 31 -7.53 -8.80 13.74
CA GLU A 31 -8.45 -8.33 14.79
C GLU A 31 -8.58 -6.80 14.75
N THR A 32 -7.46 -6.07 14.69
CA THR A 32 -7.46 -4.60 14.65
C THR A 32 -8.13 -4.04 13.39
N TYR A 33 -7.97 -4.69 12.25
CA TYR A 33 -8.57 -4.25 10.99
C TYR A 33 -10.08 -4.52 10.94
N ALA A 34 -10.52 -5.64 11.50
CA ALA A 34 -11.94 -6.02 11.53
C ALA A 34 -12.75 -5.29 12.63
N GLU A 35 -12.08 -4.77 13.67
CA GLU A 35 -12.73 -4.07 14.77
C GLU A 35 -13.39 -2.75 14.32
N THR A 36 -14.67 -2.61 14.64
CA THR A 36 -15.49 -1.45 14.31
C THR A 36 -15.65 -0.48 15.49
N SER A 37 -15.51 -0.97 16.72
CA SER A 37 -15.50 -0.15 17.93
C SER A 37 -14.20 0.63 18.03
N LEU A 38 -14.29 1.96 18.04
CA LEU A 38 -13.14 2.85 18.14
C LEU A 38 -12.31 2.56 19.40
N GLU A 39 -12.95 2.43 20.56
CA GLU A 39 -12.27 2.17 21.84
C GLU A 39 -11.49 0.85 21.84
N LYS A 40 -12.09 -0.22 21.32
CA LYS A 40 -11.41 -1.53 21.24
C LYS A 40 -10.26 -1.47 20.23
N LYS A 41 -10.48 -0.81 19.10
CA LYS A 41 -9.44 -0.62 18.08
C LYS A 41 -8.25 0.16 18.63
N GLU A 42 -8.48 1.24 19.39
CA GLU A 42 -7.42 2.00 20.05
C GLU A 42 -6.63 1.17 21.07
N ARG A 43 -7.29 0.29 21.82
CA ARG A 43 -6.61 -0.66 22.73
C ARG A 43 -5.73 -1.65 21.98
N LEU A 44 -6.21 -2.20 20.86
CA LEU A 44 -5.44 -3.11 20.01
C LEU A 44 -4.25 -2.40 19.36
N ILE A 45 -4.45 -1.21 18.81
CA ILE A 45 -3.39 -0.36 18.27
C ILE A 45 -2.35 -0.06 19.35
N SER A 46 -2.78 0.28 20.57
CA SER A 46 -1.87 0.54 21.69
C SER A 46 -1.02 -0.69 22.04
N LYS A 47 -1.61 -1.88 22.02
CA LYS A 47 -0.87 -3.15 22.23
C LYS A 47 0.16 -3.37 21.12
N LEU A 48 -0.23 -3.14 19.86
CA LEU A 48 0.67 -3.27 18.71
C LEU A 48 1.81 -2.25 18.75
N MET A 49 1.53 -1.02 19.13
CA MET A 49 2.53 0.05 19.28
C MET A 49 3.58 -0.28 20.33
N ARG A 50 3.25 -0.99 21.42
CA ARG A 50 4.24 -1.47 22.38
C ARG A 50 5.25 -2.40 21.71
N THR A 51 4.76 -3.36 20.92
CA THR A 51 5.62 -4.29 20.17
C THR A 51 6.49 -3.55 19.15
N VAL A 52 5.90 -2.62 18.38
CA VAL A 52 6.62 -1.80 17.39
C VAL A 52 7.72 -0.97 18.06
N ASN A 53 7.42 -0.30 19.16
CA ASN A 53 8.39 0.51 19.90
C ASN A 53 9.54 -0.34 20.44
N SER A 54 9.27 -1.56 20.91
CA SER A 54 10.32 -2.50 21.32
C SER A 54 11.21 -2.91 20.14
N ILE A 55 10.63 -3.19 18.97
CA ILE A 55 11.39 -3.51 17.75
C ILE A 55 12.29 -2.35 17.36
N ILE A 56 11.75 -1.13 17.28
CA ILE A 56 12.51 0.06 16.88
C ILE A 56 13.63 0.35 17.87
N LYS A 57 13.38 0.21 19.18
CA LYS A 57 14.40 0.39 20.21
C LYS A 57 15.56 -0.59 20.07
N GLU A 58 15.28 -1.88 19.82
CA GLU A 58 16.33 -2.90 19.63
C GLU A 58 17.06 -2.75 18.28
N LEU A 59 16.41 -2.18 17.26
CA LEU A 59 17.07 -1.86 16.00
C LEU A 59 17.98 -0.64 16.16
N ASN A 60 17.48 0.45 16.74
CA ASN A 60 18.24 1.68 16.95
C ASN A 60 19.43 1.49 17.90
N SER A 61 19.34 0.59 18.89
CA SER A 61 20.47 0.26 19.77
C SER A 61 21.66 -0.36 19.04
N LYS A 62 21.47 -0.84 17.81
CA LYS A 62 22.51 -1.47 16.96
C LYS A 62 22.98 -0.57 15.83
N LEU A 63 22.33 0.58 15.62
CA LEU A 63 22.73 1.51 14.57
C LEU A 63 23.83 2.43 15.08
N PRO A 64 24.85 2.72 14.26
CA PRO A 64 25.87 3.70 14.63
C PRO A 64 25.28 5.11 14.61
N ASN A 65 25.68 5.96 15.56
CA ASN A 65 25.33 7.37 15.52
C ASN A 65 25.87 8.01 14.22
N PRO A 66 25.11 8.90 13.53
CA PRO A 66 23.82 9.48 13.93
C PRO A 66 22.58 8.77 13.33
N LEU A 67 22.69 7.53 12.87
CA LEU A 67 21.59 6.83 12.19
C LEU A 67 20.49 6.43 13.19
N GLU A 68 19.25 6.76 12.84
CA GLU A 68 18.06 6.42 13.63
C GLU A 68 16.92 5.99 12.69
N LEU A 69 16.33 4.82 12.95
CA LEU A 69 15.07 4.42 12.35
C LEU A 69 13.91 5.03 13.10
N LYS A 70 12.99 5.65 12.35
CA LYS A 70 11.75 6.21 12.86
C LYS A 70 10.57 5.37 12.41
N PHE A 71 9.60 5.26 13.31
CA PHE A 71 8.31 4.68 12.96
C PHE A 71 7.57 5.58 11.96
N GLU A 72 7.10 5.01 10.85
CA GLU A 72 6.26 5.73 9.86
C GLU A 72 4.79 5.30 9.98
N ASP A 73 4.49 4.01 9.91
CA ASP A 73 3.11 3.51 9.84
C ASP A 73 3.03 2.00 10.11
N ILE A 74 1.81 1.48 10.19
CA ILE A 74 1.50 0.04 10.24
C ILE A 74 0.63 -0.30 9.04
N ALA A 75 1.14 -1.16 8.15
CA ALA A 75 0.37 -1.67 7.02
C ALA A 75 -0.46 -2.90 7.43
N TYR A 76 -1.77 -2.90 7.16
CA TYR A 76 -2.59 -4.11 7.30
C TYR A 76 -2.25 -5.15 6.22
N ARG A 77 -2.22 -4.70 4.97
CA ARG A 77 -1.75 -5.45 3.80
C ARG A 77 -0.92 -4.53 2.94
N VAL A 78 0.04 -5.10 2.22
CA VAL A 78 0.93 -4.37 1.33
C VAL A 78 1.11 -5.15 0.03
N ILE A 79 1.17 -4.43 -1.08
CA ILE A 79 1.54 -4.94 -2.40
C ILE A 79 2.83 -4.23 -2.80
N PHE A 80 3.86 -5.01 -3.11
CA PHE A 80 5.09 -4.52 -3.73
C PHE A 80 5.03 -4.78 -5.23
N LYS A 81 5.42 -3.81 -6.04
CA LYS A 81 5.52 -4.02 -7.48
C LYS A 81 6.75 -4.90 -7.78
N PRO A 82 6.59 -6.02 -8.53
CA PRO A 82 7.72 -6.82 -8.97
C PRO A 82 8.71 -5.98 -9.76
N ASP A 83 10.01 -6.26 -9.58
CA ASP A 83 11.13 -5.67 -10.32
C ASP A 83 11.23 -4.14 -10.29
N ARG A 84 10.48 -3.48 -9.40
CA ARG A 84 10.50 -2.02 -9.25
C ARG A 84 10.55 -1.60 -7.80
N LYS A 85 11.75 -1.22 -7.36
CA LYS A 85 11.96 -0.51 -6.10
C LYS A 85 11.17 0.79 -6.10
N LYS A 86 10.89 1.31 -4.91
CA LYS A 86 10.10 2.54 -4.65
C LYS A 86 8.63 2.46 -5.07
N ALA A 87 8.13 1.27 -5.44
CA ALA A 87 6.75 1.07 -5.87
C ALA A 87 6.01 0.07 -4.97
N TYR A 88 5.16 0.59 -4.09
CA TYR A 88 4.36 -0.19 -3.16
C TYR A 88 3.04 0.50 -2.84
N SER A 89 2.05 -0.27 -2.38
CA SER A 89 0.76 0.25 -1.95
C SER A 89 0.27 -0.54 -0.74
N TYR A 90 -0.35 0.14 0.22
CA TYR A 90 -0.84 -0.49 1.44
C TYR A 90 -2.02 0.28 2.05
N VAL A 91 -2.72 -0.36 2.99
CA VAL A 91 -3.74 0.28 3.82
C VAL A 91 -3.18 0.49 5.22
N SER A 92 -3.19 1.73 5.71
CA SER A 92 -2.75 2.06 7.07
C SER A 92 -3.73 1.50 8.08
N LEU A 93 -3.23 0.76 9.07
CA LEU A 93 -4.02 0.28 10.19
C LEU A 93 -4.35 1.42 11.17
N LEU A 94 -3.53 2.47 11.20
CA LEU A 94 -3.69 3.63 12.07
C LEU A 94 -4.78 4.57 11.56
N THR A 95 -4.72 4.93 10.27
CA THR A 95 -5.63 5.95 9.70
C THR A 95 -6.72 5.36 8.80
N ASN A 96 -6.63 4.08 8.46
CA ASN A 96 -7.45 3.44 7.42
C ASN A 96 -7.23 4.03 6.01
N ASP A 97 -6.21 4.88 5.82
CA ASP A 97 -5.92 5.47 4.52
C ASP A 97 -5.26 4.47 3.57
N PHE A 98 -5.66 4.56 2.30
CA PHE A 98 -5.04 3.83 1.21
C PHE A 98 -3.88 4.63 0.63
N LYS A 99 -2.67 4.08 0.75
CA LYS A 99 -1.43 4.71 0.26
C LYS A 99 -0.90 4.01 -0.98
N VAL A 100 -0.39 4.79 -1.92
CA VAL A 100 0.24 4.33 -3.16
C VAL A 100 1.50 5.14 -3.40
N LYS A 101 2.65 4.47 -3.50
CA LYS A 101 3.94 5.08 -3.87
C LYS A 101 4.48 4.41 -5.12
N GLY A 102 5.07 5.18 -6.04
CA GLY A 102 5.82 4.72 -7.21
C GLY A 102 5.06 3.96 -8.31
N PHE A 103 3.83 3.52 -8.07
CA PHE A 103 2.94 2.95 -9.09
C PHE A 103 2.52 3.98 -10.14
N GLU A 104 2.11 3.50 -11.31
CA GLU A 104 1.57 4.33 -12.40
C GLU A 104 0.38 5.18 -11.93
N ALA A 105 -0.41 4.66 -10.99
CA ALA A 105 -1.55 5.30 -10.35
C ALA A 105 -1.28 6.70 -9.78
N VAL A 106 -0.03 7.01 -9.42
CA VAL A 106 0.38 8.31 -8.87
C VAL A 106 1.36 9.07 -9.76
N ARG A 107 1.64 8.58 -10.97
CA ARG A 107 2.57 9.23 -11.90
C ARG A 107 1.86 10.14 -12.90
N SER A 108 2.39 11.35 -13.08
CA SER A 108 1.82 12.34 -14.01
C SER A 108 1.98 11.96 -15.49
N ASP A 109 2.95 11.10 -15.82
CA ASP A 109 3.21 10.60 -17.16
C ASP A 109 2.32 9.41 -17.56
N TRP A 110 1.21 9.19 -16.85
CA TRP A 110 0.19 8.20 -17.17
C TRP A 110 -1.18 8.85 -17.32
N SER A 111 -1.98 8.30 -18.24
CA SER A 111 -3.31 8.83 -18.50
C SER A 111 -4.20 8.80 -17.24
N PRO A 112 -5.09 9.78 -17.05
CA PRO A 112 -6.05 9.76 -15.94
C PRO A 112 -6.82 8.44 -15.84
N LEU A 113 -7.22 7.85 -16.97
CA LEU A 113 -7.93 6.58 -17.00
C LEU A 113 -7.09 5.42 -16.43
N ALA A 114 -5.83 5.29 -16.86
CA ALA A 114 -4.92 4.26 -16.36
C ALA A 114 -4.66 4.45 -14.86
N ARG A 115 -4.50 5.69 -14.42
CA ARG A 115 -4.32 6.03 -13.00
C ARG A 115 -5.50 5.60 -12.15
N ILE A 116 -6.72 5.97 -12.56
CA ILE A 116 -7.95 5.61 -11.85
C ILE A 116 -8.13 4.09 -11.81
N ALA A 117 -7.92 3.41 -12.94
CA ALA A 117 -8.06 1.97 -13.04
C ALA A 117 -7.11 1.25 -12.08
N GLN A 118 -5.80 1.54 -12.15
CA GLN A 118 -4.82 0.89 -11.30
C GLN A 118 -5.03 1.23 -9.82
N ARG A 119 -5.36 2.49 -9.50
CA ARG A 119 -5.64 2.91 -8.13
C ARG A 119 -6.80 2.10 -7.53
N LYS A 120 -7.88 1.91 -8.29
CA LYS A 120 -9.05 1.17 -7.82
C LYS A 120 -8.79 -0.33 -7.70
N VAL A 121 -8.03 -0.92 -8.63
CA VAL A 121 -7.61 -2.33 -8.54
C VAL A 121 -6.78 -2.58 -7.28
N LEU A 122 -5.78 -1.74 -7.01
CA LEU A 122 -4.96 -1.86 -5.79
C LEU A 122 -5.80 -1.75 -4.51
N ASP A 123 -6.74 -0.79 -4.47
CA ASP A 123 -7.67 -0.61 -3.35
C ASP A 123 -8.54 -1.86 -3.13
N ILE A 124 -9.09 -2.45 -4.20
CA ILE A 124 -9.87 -3.70 -4.13
C ILE A 124 -9.00 -4.82 -3.55
N LEU A 125 -7.81 -5.06 -4.11
CA LEU A 125 -6.92 -6.15 -3.67
C LEU A 125 -6.53 -6.04 -2.19
N LEU A 126 -6.28 -4.82 -1.70
CA LEU A 126 -5.85 -4.59 -0.33
C LEU A 126 -6.99 -4.61 0.68
N ARG A 127 -8.20 -4.21 0.29
CA ARG A 127 -9.35 -4.12 1.22
C ARG A 127 -10.29 -5.31 1.17
N HIS A 128 -10.20 -6.16 0.15
CA HIS A 128 -11.10 -7.29 0.01
C HIS A 128 -11.05 -8.22 1.24
N PRO A 129 -12.20 -8.59 1.82
CA PRO A 129 -12.24 -9.48 2.98
C PRO A 129 -11.68 -10.86 2.62
N LYS A 130 -10.87 -11.47 3.48
CA LYS A 130 -10.36 -12.83 3.25
C LYS A 130 -11.48 -13.90 3.26
N ASN A 131 -12.60 -13.60 3.93
CA ASN A 131 -13.75 -14.50 4.10
C ASN A 131 -15.00 -13.92 3.44
N SER A 132 -14.97 -13.68 2.12
CA SER A 132 -16.17 -13.28 1.40
C SER A 132 -17.22 -14.40 1.47
N ARG A 133 -18.46 -14.07 1.85
CA ARG A 133 -19.55 -15.05 2.04
C ARG A 133 -19.87 -15.82 0.76
N ASP A 134 -19.61 -15.21 -0.39
CA ASP A 134 -19.99 -15.73 -1.70
C ASP A 134 -18.84 -16.45 -2.42
N GLY A 135 -17.68 -16.62 -1.77
CA GLY A 135 -16.48 -17.21 -2.37
C GLY A 135 -15.83 -16.36 -3.46
N GLU A 136 -16.33 -15.13 -3.67
CA GLU A 136 -15.75 -14.19 -4.62
C GLU A 136 -14.36 -13.76 -4.16
N THR A 137 -13.37 -13.83 -5.05
CA THR A 137 -11.99 -13.44 -4.74
C THR A 137 -11.73 -11.98 -5.11
N GLU A 138 -10.73 -11.37 -4.48
CA GLU A 138 -10.29 -10.01 -4.78
C GLU A 138 -9.93 -9.81 -6.26
N PHE A 139 -9.41 -10.85 -6.90
CA PHE A 139 -9.09 -10.85 -8.32
C PHE A 139 -10.34 -10.88 -9.20
N GLN A 140 -11.38 -11.59 -8.78
CA GLN A 140 -12.66 -11.61 -9.49
C GLN A 140 -13.32 -10.23 -9.43
N THR A 141 -13.40 -9.61 -8.24
CA THR A 141 -13.93 -8.25 -8.08
C THR A 141 -13.13 -7.23 -8.89
N ALA A 142 -11.80 -7.28 -8.84
CA ALA A 142 -10.93 -6.39 -9.62
C ALA A 142 -11.13 -6.59 -11.14
N ARG A 143 -11.27 -7.83 -11.60
CA ARG A 143 -11.54 -8.16 -13.00
C ARG A 143 -12.90 -7.67 -13.45
N GLN A 144 -13.94 -7.83 -12.63
CA GLN A 144 -15.27 -7.30 -12.94
C GLN A 144 -15.26 -5.78 -13.07
N PHE A 145 -14.58 -5.09 -12.13
CA PHE A 145 -14.38 -3.65 -12.21
C PHE A 145 -13.70 -3.24 -13.53
N LEU A 146 -12.61 -3.90 -13.93
CA LEU A 146 -11.91 -3.60 -15.17
C LEU A 146 -12.78 -3.84 -16.42
N LYS A 147 -13.58 -4.92 -16.44
CA LYS A 147 -14.53 -5.19 -17.53
C LYS A 147 -15.58 -4.09 -17.63
N ALA A 148 -16.20 -3.72 -16.51
CA ALA A 148 -17.20 -2.65 -16.47
C ALA A 148 -16.61 -1.30 -16.91
N LEU A 149 -15.38 -1.00 -16.48
CA LEU A 149 -14.66 0.19 -16.93
C LEU A 149 -14.41 0.16 -18.44
N GLY A 150 -13.99 -0.99 -18.98
CA GLY A 150 -13.77 -1.18 -20.41
C GLY A 150 -15.04 -0.95 -21.23
N VAL A 151 -16.17 -1.53 -20.82
CA VAL A 151 -17.48 -1.29 -21.46
C VAL A 151 -17.85 0.19 -21.44
N LYS A 152 -17.66 0.86 -20.29
CA LYS A 152 -17.93 2.29 -20.17
C LYS A 152 -17.06 3.11 -21.13
N VAL A 153 -15.77 2.79 -21.24
CA VAL A 153 -14.84 3.47 -22.15
C VAL A 153 -15.24 3.29 -23.62
N LEU A 154 -15.71 2.09 -24.01
CA LEU A 154 -16.19 1.83 -25.36
C LEU A 154 -17.47 2.58 -25.73
N GLN A 155 -18.21 3.06 -24.74
CA GLN A 155 -19.46 3.83 -24.92
C GLN A 155 -19.23 5.35 -24.88
N MET A 156 -18.04 5.83 -24.51
CA MET A 156 -17.73 7.26 -24.43
C MET A 156 -17.59 7.88 -25.81
N SER A 157 -18.00 9.14 -25.95
CA SER A 157 -17.65 9.92 -27.15
C SER A 157 -16.16 10.30 -27.14
N THR A 158 -15.64 10.72 -28.29
CA THR A 158 -14.26 11.20 -28.40
C THR A 158 -14.00 12.37 -27.45
N GLU A 159 -14.95 13.29 -27.32
CA GLU A 159 -14.85 14.48 -26.47
C GLU A 159 -14.75 14.11 -24.99
N GLU A 160 -15.49 13.08 -24.55
CA GLU A 160 -15.44 12.57 -23.18
C GLU A 160 -14.15 11.79 -22.89
N LEU A 161 -13.67 11.05 -23.88
CA LEU A 161 -12.52 10.16 -23.74
C LEU A 161 -11.19 10.90 -23.78
N LEU A 162 -11.08 11.91 -24.66
CA LEU A 162 -9.85 12.66 -24.89
C LEU A 162 -9.17 13.14 -23.59
N PRO A 163 -9.84 13.87 -22.68
CA PRO A 163 -9.20 14.32 -21.43
C PRO A 163 -8.79 13.16 -20.50
N LYS A 164 -9.35 11.96 -20.67
CA LYS A 164 -9.07 10.79 -19.82
C LYS A 164 -7.89 9.95 -20.33
N VAL A 165 -7.56 10.05 -21.62
CA VAL A 165 -6.48 9.27 -22.26
C VAL A 165 -5.22 10.08 -22.52
N VAL A 166 -5.28 11.41 -22.41
CA VAL A 166 -4.12 12.30 -22.54
C VAL A 166 -3.01 11.89 -21.57
N ILE A 167 -1.81 11.74 -22.13
CA ILE A 167 -0.57 11.52 -21.38
C ILE A 167 0.23 12.82 -21.42
N LEU A 168 0.53 13.36 -20.25
CA LEU A 168 1.35 14.56 -20.12
C LEU A 168 2.82 14.13 -19.99
N SER A 169 3.69 14.68 -20.82
CA SER A 169 5.13 14.49 -20.67
C SER A 169 5.78 15.82 -20.27
N PRO A 170 6.90 15.79 -19.50
CA PRO A 170 7.68 16.99 -19.27
C PRO A 170 8.10 17.60 -20.60
N ILE A 171 7.98 18.92 -20.74
CA ILE A 171 8.50 19.64 -21.91
C ILE A 171 10.01 19.42 -21.92
N ARG A 172 10.49 18.61 -22.87
CA ARG A 172 11.92 18.43 -23.09
C ARG A 172 12.43 19.70 -23.76
N ARG A 173 13.26 20.49 -23.06
CA ARG A 173 14.04 21.52 -23.74
C ARG A 173 15.00 20.81 -24.71
N PRO A 174 15.10 21.23 -25.98
CA PRO A 174 16.16 20.72 -26.84
C PRO A 174 17.51 20.97 -26.15
N PRO A 175 18.51 20.07 -26.34
CA PRO A 175 19.86 20.34 -25.85
C PRO A 175 20.31 21.71 -26.37
N LYS A 176 20.96 22.50 -25.51
CA LYS A 176 21.63 23.72 -25.97
C LYS A 176 22.79 23.26 -26.86
N ASP A 177 22.84 23.77 -28.09
CA ASP A 177 24.01 23.65 -28.97
C ASP A 177 25.29 24.16 -28.27
#